data_AF-A0A7W1A7B3-F1
#
_entry.id   AF-A0A7W1A7B3-F1
#
_cell.length_a   1.000
_cell.length_b   1.000
_cell.length_c   1.000
_cell.angle_alpha   90.00
_cell.angle_beta   90.00
_cell.angle_gamma   90.00
#
_symmetry.space_group_name_H-M   'P 1'
#
loop_
_entity.id
_entity.type
_entity.pdbx_description
1 polymer ?
#
loop_
_entity_poly.entity_id
_entity_poly.type
_entity_poly.pdbx_seq_one_letter_code
_entity_poly.pdbx_strand_id
1 'polypeptide(L)'
;ADSLGVYLTYGPRPGRSDAERNCISNIHAQGLSAAAAQQALVYLLAEARERQLTGVALKDTRERRLDAPAPPLPGPAAEGG
;
A
#
# COMPACT_ATOMS: atom_id res chain seq x y z
N ALA A 1 -17.23 -2.80 -13.23
CA ALA A 1 -17.08 -2.75 -11.77
C ALA A 1 -15.59 -2.63 -11.53
N ASP A 2 -15.10 -1.39 -11.44
CA ASP A 2 -13.70 -1.07 -11.73
C ASP A 2 -12.95 -0.58 -10.49
N SER A 3 -13.33 -1.09 -9.31
CA SER A 3 -12.73 -0.72 -8.03
C SER A 3 -11.82 -1.83 -7.51
N LEU A 4 -10.57 -1.48 -7.22
CA LEU A 4 -9.56 -2.39 -6.68
C LEU A 4 -9.36 -2.13 -5.17
N GLY A 5 -8.99 -3.18 -4.44
CA GLY A 5 -8.53 -3.12 -3.06
C GLY A 5 -7.24 -3.90 -2.86
N VAL A 6 -6.40 -3.42 -1.95
CA VAL A 6 -5.13 -4.03 -1.54
C VAL A 6 -5.17 -4.29 -0.04
N TYR A 7 -4.73 -5.48 0.34
CA TYR A 7 -4.68 -5.95 1.71
C TYR A 7 -3.25 -6.37 2.06
N LEU A 8 -2.70 -5.80 3.13
CA LEU A 8 -1.31 -6.03 3.53
C LEU A 8 -1.23 -6.50 4.98
N THR A 9 -0.57 -7.64 5.19
CA THR A 9 -0.29 -8.22 6.52
C THR A 9 1.16 -8.66 6.58
N TYR A 10 1.90 -8.22 7.60
CA TYR A 10 3.25 -8.70 7.88
C TYR A 10 3.19 -10.04 8.64
N GLY A 11 3.96 -11.03 8.21
CA GLY A 11 3.96 -12.38 8.79
C GLY A 11 2.56 -13.04 8.80
N PRO A 12 1.91 -13.19 7.63
CA PRO A 12 0.57 -13.75 7.54
C PRO A 12 0.52 -15.21 8.02
N ARG A 13 -0.49 -15.54 8.82
CA ARG A 13 -0.76 -16.91 9.30
C ARG A 13 -2.26 -17.10 9.58
N PRO A 14 -2.79 -18.33 9.52
CA PRO A 14 -4.17 -18.60 9.94
C PRO A 14 -4.44 -18.12 11.36
N GLY A 15 -5.67 -17.64 11.61
CA GLY A 15 -6.10 -17.12 12.90
C GLY A 15 -5.70 -15.66 13.20
N ARG A 16 -5.10 -14.93 12.24
CA ARG A 16 -4.95 -13.47 12.34
C ARG A 16 -6.30 -12.78 12.18
N SER A 17 -6.49 -11.71 12.95
CA SER A 17 -7.68 -10.87 12.91
C SER A 17 -7.61 -9.82 11.79
N ASP A 18 -8.77 -9.33 11.37
CA ASP A 18 -8.88 -8.24 10.41
C ASP A 18 -8.18 -6.96 10.87
N ALA A 19 -8.03 -6.76 12.18
CA ALA A 19 -7.35 -5.61 12.77
C ALA A 19 -5.83 -5.61 12.52
N GLU A 20 -5.25 -6.74 12.10
CA GLU A 20 -3.81 -6.91 11.84
C GLU A 20 -3.44 -6.65 10.37
N ARG A 21 -4.43 -6.24 9.57
CA ARG A 21 -4.32 -6.01 8.14
C ARG A 21 -4.51 -4.54 7.80
N ASN A 22 -3.59 -3.99 7.02
CA ASN A 22 -3.81 -2.72 6.34
C ASN A 22 -4.71 -2.93 5.12
N CYS A 23 -5.58 -1.96 4.84
CA CYS A 23 -6.48 -1.97 3.70
C CYS A 23 -6.34 -0.66 2.92
N ILE A 24 -6.08 -0.76 1.62
CA ILE A 24 -6.18 0.34 0.66
C ILE A 24 -7.32 -0.03 -0.27
N SER A 25 -8.46 0.65 -0.20
CA SER A 25 -9.64 0.31 -0.98
C SER A 25 -10.09 1.46 -1.87
N ASN A 26 -11.14 1.20 -2.66
CA ASN A 26 -11.77 2.19 -3.52
C ASN A 26 -10.81 2.75 -4.59
N ILE A 27 -9.91 1.92 -5.11
CA ILE A 27 -8.93 2.33 -6.12
C ILE A 27 -9.60 2.29 -7.50
N HIS A 28 -9.95 3.46 -8.04
CA HIS A 28 -10.56 3.63 -9.36
C HIS A 28 -10.53 5.10 -9.82
N ALA A 29 -10.95 5.35 -11.06
CA ALA A 29 -10.93 6.69 -11.67
C ALA A 29 -11.76 7.76 -10.95
N GLN A 30 -12.81 7.36 -10.21
CA GLN A 30 -13.70 8.24 -9.44
C GLN A 30 -13.46 8.14 -7.92
N GLY A 31 -12.36 7.50 -7.52
CA GLY A 31 -12.05 7.21 -6.13
C GLY A 31 -10.57 7.49 -5.84
N LEU A 32 -9.93 6.56 -5.17
CA LEU A 32 -8.50 6.60 -4.95
C LEU A 32 -7.77 6.36 -6.29
N SER A 33 -7.00 7.35 -6.75
CA SER A 33 -6.20 7.18 -7.96
C SER A 33 -5.17 6.07 -7.77
N ALA A 34 -4.84 5.35 -8.85
CA ALA A 34 -3.80 4.32 -8.83
C ALA A 34 -2.45 4.89 -8.34
N ALA A 35 -2.14 6.14 -8.69
CA ALA A 35 -0.96 6.85 -8.24
C ALA A 35 -0.92 7.04 -6.72
N ALA A 36 -2.00 7.53 -6.12
CA ALA A 36 -2.08 7.71 -4.68
C ALA A 36 -2.10 6.35 -3.95
N ALA A 37 -2.72 5.32 -4.54
CA ALA A 37 -2.69 3.96 -4.00
C ALA A 37 -1.28 3.36 -3.99
N GLN A 38 -0.50 3.55 -5.06
CA GLN A 38 0.89 3.13 -5.15
C GLN A 38 1.74 3.81 -4.07
N GLN A 39 1.59 5.12 -3.89
CA GLN A 39 2.31 5.87 -2.85
C GLN A 39 1.97 5.37 -1.44
N ALA A 40 0.69 5.09 -1.16
CA ALA A 40 0.23 4.43 0.06
C ALA A 40 0.86 3.05 0.26
N LEU A 41 0.82 2.23 -0.77
CA LEU A 41 1.35 0.87 -0.72
C LEU A 41 2.86 0.83 -0.47
N VAL A 42 3.64 1.64 -1.18
CA VAL A 42 5.10 1.69 -1.02
C VAL A 42 5.48 2.08 0.40
N TYR A 43 4.81 3.08 0.97
CA TYR A 43 5.05 3.48 2.36
C TYR A 43 4.67 2.38 3.35
N LEU A 44 3.48 1.80 3.22
CA LEU A 44 3.03 0.74 4.12
C LEU A 44 3.93 -0.49 4.03
N LEU A 45 4.46 -0.82 2.85
CA LEU A 45 5.43 -1.90 2.67
C LEU A 45 6.78 -1.60 3.37
N ALA A 46 7.30 -0.38 3.20
CA ALA A 46 8.55 0.03 3.85
C ALA A 46 8.43 -0.02 5.37
N GLU A 47 7.41 0.64 5.93
CA GLU A 47 7.17 0.66 7.37
C GLU A 47 6.86 -0.72 7.94
N ALA A 48 6.04 -1.52 7.25
CA ALA A 48 5.72 -2.88 7.70
C ALA A 48 6.96 -3.77 7.73
N ARG A 49 7.89 -3.58 6.80
CA ARG A 49 9.16 -4.32 6.76
C ARG A 49 10.09 -3.87 7.88
N GLU A 50 10.27 -2.55 8.07
CA GLU A 50 11.19 -2.01 9.08
C GLU A 50 10.71 -2.27 10.50
N ARG A 51 9.40 -2.14 10.74
CA ARG A 51 8.80 -2.26 12.07
C ARG A 51 8.17 -3.62 12.34
N GLN A 52 8.12 -4.49 11.33
CA GLN A 52 7.59 -5.85 11.41
C GLN A 52 6.14 -5.91 11.91
N LEU A 53 5.31 -4.92 11.54
CA LEU A 53 3.92 -4.79 12.00
C LEU A 53 2.99 -4.24 10.92
N THR A 54 1.71 -4.57 11.01
CA THR A 54 0.63 -4.10 10.12
C THR A 54 -0.66 -3.91 10.91
N GLY A 55 -1.72 -3.48 10.23
CA GLY A 55 -3.04 -3.28 10.81
C GLY A 55 -3.12 -1.98 11.61
N VAL A 56 -3.94 -1.97 12.65
CA VAL A 56 -4.18 -0.77 13.48
C VAL A 56 -2.91 -0.17 14.11
N ALA A 57 -1.85 -0.98 14.25
CA ALA A 57 -0.54 -0.56 14.75
C ALA A 57 0.30 0.21 13.71
N LEU A 58 -0.06 0.15 12.42
CA LEU A 58 0.60 0.85 11.33
C LEU A 58 -0.38 1.74 10.59
N LYS A 59 -0.28 3.06 10.82
CA LYS A 59 -1.10 4.06 10.13
C LYS A 59 -0.28 4.82 9.11
N ASP A 60 -0.91 5.17 7.99
CA ASP A 60 -0.37 6.17 7.07
C ASP A 60 -0.54 7.56 7.69
N THR A 61 0.54 8.10 8.23
CA THR A 61 0.57 9.44 8.87
C THR A 61 1.02 10.53 7.90
N ARG A 62 1.27 10.18 6.63
CA ARG A 62 1.67 11.16 5.63
C ARG A 62 0.46 12.00 5.25
N GLU A 63 0.69 13.27 4.97
CA GLU A 63 -0.33 14.11 4.38
C GLU A 63 -0.74 13.52 3.02
N ARG A 64 -2.00 13.10 2.92
CA ARG A 64 -2.56 12.53 1.71
C ARG A 64 -2.67 13.63 0.65
N ARG A 65 -1.66 13.78 -0.22
CA ARG A 65 -1.86 14.52 -1.48
C ARG A 65 -2.79 13.70 -2.35
N LEU A 66 -4.01 14.21 -2.53
CA LEU A 66 -5.04 13.55 -3.34
C LEU A 66 -4.67 13.56 -4.83
N ASP A 67 -3.79 14.48 -5.27
CA ASP A 67 -3.63 14.83 -6.68
C ASP A 67 -2.16 14.98 -7.14
N ALA A 68 -1.22 14.23 -6.57
CA ALA A 68 0.14 14.18 -7.10
C ALA A 68 0.26 13.05 -8.16
N PRO A 69 0.87 13.29 -9.34
CA PRO A 69 1.18 12.21 -10.26
C PRO A 69 2.09 11.20 -9.57
N ALA A 70 1.89 9.91 -9.86
CA ALA A 70 2.78 8.87 -9.34
C ALA A 70 4.22 9.18 -9.78
N PRO A 71 5.21 9.06 -8.89
CA PRO A 71 6.58 8.95 -9.36
C PRO A 71 6.65 7.74 -10.31
N PRO A 72 7.41 7.84 -11.42
CA PRO A 72 7.56 6.72 -12.34
C PRO A 72 8.01 5.49 -11.56
N LEU A 73 7.38 4.34 -11.85
CA LEU A 73 7.79 3.07 -11.28
C LEU A 73 9.29 2.89 -11.54
N PRO A 74 10.09 2.45 -10.55
CA PRO A 74 11.45 2.05 -10.83
C PRO A 74 11.39 1.00 -11.94
N GLY A 75 12.14 1.25 -13.03
CA GLY A 75 12.24 0.28 -14.12
C GLY A 75 12.68 -1.07 -13.58
N PRO A 76 12.40 -2.17 -14.30
CA PRO A 76 12.93 -3.47 -13.90
C PRO A 76 14.43 -3.30 -13.67
N ALA A 77 14.89 -3.70 -12.47
CA ALA A 77 16.30 -3.65 -12.14
C ALA A 77 17.06 -4.28 -13.31
N ALA A 78 17.91 -3.48 -13.96
CA ALA A 78 18.63 -3.92 -15.15
C ALA A 78 19.33 -5.25 -14.80
N GLU A 79 18.86 -6.34 -15.41
CA GLU A 79 19.56 -7.62 -15.34
C GLU A 79 20.87 -7.42 -16.10
N GLY A 80 21.93 -7.16 -15.34
CA GLY A 80 23.29 -7.14 -15.84
C GLY A 80 23.73 -8.57 -16.16
N GLY A 81 23.94 -8.82 -17.45
CA GLY A 81 24.73 -9.94 -17.99
C GLY A 81 25.79 -9.38 -18.92
#